data_AF-A0A843EN04-F1
#
_entry.id   AF-A0A843EN04-F1
#
_cell.length_a   1.000
_cell.length_b   1.000
_cell.length_c   1.000
_cell.angle_alpha   90.00
_cell.angle_beta   90.00
_cell.angle_gamma   90.00
#
_symmetry.space_group_name_H-M   'P 1'
#
loop_
_entity.id
_entity.type
_entity.pdbx_description
1 polymer ?
#
loop_
_entity_poly.entity_id
_entity_poly.type
_entity_poly.pdbx_seq_one_letter_code
_entity_poly.pdbx_strand_id
1 'polypeptide(L)'
;MVRTKIYINGKLTGYCENPEEFTKEMRDKRRNGQINNEMNITYYDDNHEIYIFTDPGRARRPLILVYDGEPALRDEHMEAIANGELKWDELFQKGILEYLDAEEEENSYIAMNLSQLNEDHTHLEIDPSTMLGICAGIIPFSDHNSSPRNTMEAGMTKQALGLYVSNYALRTDTRAHLLHHPQTPIVKTRIIDAINYDSRPSGQNLVVALMSYEGYNMEVAMVINKAALERGLARSSFFRAYDTSEKRYAGGQVDKFE
;
A
#
# COMPACT_ATOMS: atom_id res chain seq x y z
N MET A 1 0.22 -20.87 -41.63
CA MET A 1 0.70 -20.53 -40.28
C MET A 1 0.86 -19.03 -40.21
N VAL A 2 0.07 -18.38 -39.36
CA VAL A 2 0.24 -16.94 -39.11
C VAL A 2 1.44 -16.81 -38.18
N ARG A 3 2.42 -15.97 -38.56
CA ARG A 3 3.61 -15.72 -37.74
C ARG A 3 3.29 -14.64 -36.72
N THR A 4 3.44 -14.96 -35.44
CA THR A 4 3.24 -14.01 -34.34
C THR A 4 4.46 -13.10 -34.23
N LYS A 5 4.25 -11.79 -34.13
CA LYS A 5 5.34 -10.81 -33.98
C LYS A 5 5.81 -10.78 -32.53
N ILE A 6 7.11 -10.67 -32.29
CA ILE A 6 7.67 -10.47 -30.94
C ILE A 6 8.20 -9.04 -30.82
N TYR A 7 7.68 -8.31 -29.86
CA TYR A 7 8.14 -6.99 -29.46
C TYR A 7 8.85 -7.09 -28.12
N ILE A 8 10.03 -6.48 -28.02
CA ILE A 8 10.76 -6.32 -26.75
C ILE A 8 10.83 -4.83 -26.47
N ASN A 9 10.23 -4.37 -25.38
CA ASN A 9 10.18 -2.95 -24.99
C ASN A 9 9.69 -2.05 -26.14
N GLY A 10 8.65 -2.50 -26.85
CA GLY A 10 8.05 -1.81 -28.00
C GLY A 10 8.81 -1.95 -29.33
N LYS A 11 10.01 -2.56 -29.35
CA LYS A 11 10.77 -2.80 -30.58
C LYS A 11 10.48 -4.18 -31.16
N LEU A 12 10.00 -4.21 -32.41
CA LEU A 12 9.86 -5.46 -33.16
C LEU A 12 11.23 -6.14 -33.29
N THR A 13 11.36 -7.33 -32.71
CA THR A 13 12.63 -8.06 -32.61
C THR A 13 12.61 -9.33 -33.44
N GLY A 14 11.47 -10.01 -33.56
CA GLY A 14 11.39 -11.26 -34.30
C GLY A 14 9.97 -11.76 -34.52
N TYR A 15 9.88 -13.03 -34.91
CA TYR A 15 8.63 -13.73 -35.16
C TYR A 15 8.67 -15.12 -34.50
N CYS A 16 7.51 -15.60 -34.06
CA CYS A 16 7.30 -16.93 -33.50
C CYS A 16 6.25 -17.68 -34.33
N GLU A 17 6.42 -19.00 -34.46
CA GLU A 17 5.42 -19.87 -35.10
C GLU A 17 4.44 -20.48 -34.08
N ASN A 18 4.90 -20.76 -32.86
CA ASN A 18 4.09 -21.31 -31.75
C ASN A 18 4.07 -20.33 -30.55
N PRO A 19 3.21 -19.31 -30.57
CA PRO A 19 3.25 -18.26 -29.56
C PRO A 19 2.86 -18.72 -28.15
N GLU A 20 1.89 -19.63 -28.02
CA GLU A 20 1.45 -20.16 -26.73
C GLU A 20 2.57 -20.95 -26.03
N GLU A 21 3.22 -21.86 -26.78
CA GLU A 21 4.33 -22.67 -26.28
C GLU A 21 5.51 -21.79 -25.88
N PHE A 22 5.87 -20.81 -26.72
CA PHE A 22 6.95 -19.86 -26.42
C PHE A 22 6.65 -19.04 -25.16
N THR A 23 5.42 -18.54 -25.03
CA THR A 23 5.02 -17.73 -23.86
C THR A 23 5.05 -18.56 -22.58
N LYS A 24 4.55 -19.80 -22.64
CA LYS A 24 4.60 -20.75 -21.52
C LYS A 24 6.04 -21.07 -21.14
N GLU A 25 6.89 -21.40 -22.11
CA GLU A 25 8.31 -21.71 -21.87
C GLU A 25 9.03 -20.53 -21.19
N MET A 26 8.80 -19.29 -21.65
CA MET A 26 9.42 -18.11 -21.06
C MET A 26 8.96 -17.85 -19.62
N ARG A 27 7.66 -18.05 -19.32
CA ARG A 27 7.13 -17.99 -17.96
C ARG A 27 7.73 -19.08 -17.07
N ASP A 28 7.82 -20.32 -17.55
CA ASP A 28 8.41 -21.43 -16.81
C ASP A 28 9.90 -21.22 -16.53
N LYS A 29 10.64 -20.62 -17.48
CA LYS A 29 12.03 -20.22 -17.26
C LYS A 29 12.17 -19.15 -16.17
N ARG A 30 11.25 -18.19 -16.11
CA ARG A 30 11.18 -17.18 -15.02
C ARG A 30 10.90 -17.85 -13.68
N ARG A 31 9.89 -18.72 -13.61
CA ARG A 31 9.46 -19.44 -12.39
C ARG A 31 10.53 -20.38 -11.83
N ASN A 32 11.40 -20.90 -12.69
CA ASN A 32 12.56 -21.72 -12.31
C ASN A 32 13.85 -20.91 -12.06
N GLY A 33 13.79 -19.58 -12.06
CA GLY A 33 14.92 -18.70 -11.81
C GLY A 33 15.97 -18.64 -12.92
N GLN A 34 15.69 -19.17 -14.13
CA GLN A 34 16.59 -19.08 -15.28
C GLN A 34 16.57 -17.70 -15.95
N ILE A 35 15.44 -16.99 -15.82
CA ILE A 35 15.26 -15.62 -16.28
C ILE A 35 14.94 -14.74 -15.07
N ASN A 36 15.35 -13.49 -15.11
CA ASN A 36 15.03 -12.51 -14.07
C ASN A 36 13.50 -12.34 -13.92
N ASN A 37 13.03 -12.30 -12.68
CA ASN A 37 11.63 -12.05 -12.27
C ASN A 37 11.09 -10.69 -12.74
N GLU A 38 11.95 -9.82 -13.25
CA GLU A 38 11.57 -8.54 -13.84
C GLU A 38 11.04 -8.64 -15.27
N MET A 39 11.29 -9.73 -15.97
CA MET A 39 10.76 -9.94 -17.31
C MET A 39 9.27 -10.29 -17.21
N ASN A 40 8.41 -9.55 -17.91
CA ASN A 40 7.00 -9.89 -18.10
C ASN A 40 6.73 -10.20 -19.57
N ILE A 41 5.81 -11.13 -19.83
CA ILE A 41 5.48 -11.58 -21.18
C ILE A 41 3.97 -11.76 -21.37
N THR A 42 3.45 -11.15 -22.43
CA THR A 42 2.03 -11.19 -22.80
C THR A 42 1.88 -11.67 -24.23
N TYR A 43 0.88 -12.52 -24.47
CA TYR A 43 0.45 -12.92 -25.79
C TYR A 43 -0.96 -12.40 -26.05
N TYR A 44 -1.12 -11.63 -27.13
CA TYR A 44 -2.41 -11.21 -27.66
C TYR A 44 -2.76 -12.08 -28.87
N ASP A 45 -3.75 -12.95 -28.70
CA ASP A 45 -4.20 -13.86 -29.76
C ASP A 45 -4.85 -13.10 -30.91
N ASP A 46 -5.64 -12.07 -30.62
CA ASP A 46 -6.38 -11.27 -31.61
C ASP A 46 -5.48 -10.63 -32.68
N ASN A 47 -4.31 -10.11 -32.27
CA ASN A 47 -3.39 -9.41 -33.16
C ASN A 47 -2.20 -10.29 -33.59
N HIS A 48 -2.07 -11.48 -33.00
CA HIS A 48 -0.88 -12.33 -33.11
C HIS A 48 0.40 -11.56 -32.76
N GLU A 49 0.44 -11.00 -31.55
CA GLU A 49 1.59 -10.23 -31.04
C GLU A 49 1.99 -10.69 -29.64
N ILE A 50 3.29 -10.88 -29.43
CA ILE A 50 3.90 -11.14 -28.13
C ILE A 50 4.65 -9.88 -27.71
N TYR A 51 4.39 -9.42 -26.49
CA TYR A 51 5.14 -8.33 -25.87
C TYR A 51 5.96 -8.87 -24.72
N ILE A 52 7.24 -8.54 -24.72
CA ILE A 52 8.16 -8.81 -23.63
C ILE A 52 8.61 -7.46 -23.07
N PHE A 53 8.39 -7.25 -21.79
CA PHE A 53 8.79 -6.04 -21.10
C PHE A 53 9.85 -6.33 -20.05
N THR A 54 10.95 -5.58 -20.13
CA THR A 54 12.05 -5.59 -19.16
C THR A 54 12.43 -4.18 -18.71
N ASP A 55 11.64 -3.17 -19.07
CA ASP A 55 11.94 -1.78 -18.75
C ASP A 55 11.74 -1.46 -17.27
N PRO A 56 12.55 -0.55 -16.70
CA PRO A 56 12.36 -0.05 -15.35
C PRO A 56 11.14 0.89 -15.26
N GLY A 57 10.53 0.96 -14.06
CA GLY A 57 9.44 1.90 -13.77
C GLY A 57 8.02 1.33 -13.95
N ARG A 58 7.89 0.09 -14.44
CA ARG A 58 6.59 -0.60 -14.52
C ARG A 58 6.06 -0.93 -13.12
N ALA A 59 4.79 -0.61 -12.90
CA ALA A 59 4.07 -1.06 -11.72
C ALA A 59 3.75 -2.55 -11.87
N ARG A 60 4.11 -3.34 -10.86
CA ARG A 60 3.88 -4.78 -10.81
C ARG A 60 3.26 -5.14 -9.47
N ARG A 61 2.46 -6.19 -9.43
CA ARG A 61 1.88 -6.73 -8.20
C ARG A 61 2.24 -8.20 -8.02
N PRO A 62 2.57 -8.64 -6.79
CA PRO A 62 2.84 -10.04 -6.50
C PRO A 62 1.53 -10.82 -6.37
N LEU A 63 1.48 -12.01 -6.96
CA LEU A 63 0.38 -12.95 -6.84
C LEU A 63 0.89 -14.35 -6.55
N ILE A 64 0.04 -15.19 -5.95
CA ILE A 64 0.33 -16.60 -5.73
C ILE A 64 0.04 -17.37 -7.02
N LEU A 65 0.97 -18.21 -7.45
CA LEU A 65 0.77 -19.08 -8.59
C LEU A 65 -0.21 -20.20 -8.24
N VAL A 66 -1.03 -20.60 -9.21
CA VAL A 66 -1.99 -21.70 -9.09
C VAL A 66 -1.62 -22.76 -10.12
N TYR A 67 -1.57 -24.01 -9.69
CA TYR A 67 -1.31 -25.18 -10.53
C TYR A 67 -2.44 -26.17 -10.35
N ASP A 68 -3.15 -26.49 -11.45
CA ASP A 68 -4.23 -27.48 -11.47
C ASP A 68 -5.29 -27.27 -10.36
N GLY A 69 -5.67 -26.01 -10.13
CA GLY A 69 -6.66 -25.61 -9.12
C GLY A 69 -6.15 -25.53 -7.69
N GLU A 70 -4.87 -25.79 -7.45
CA GLU A 70 -4.24 -25.72 -6.11
C GLU A 70 -3.22 -24.57 -6.05
N PRO A 71 -3.18 -23.79 -4.95
CA PRO A 71 -2.19 -22.73 -4.80
C PRO A 71 -0.79 -23.32 -4.58
N ALA A 72 0.22 -22.70 -5.20
CA ALA A 72 1.63 -23.07 -5.03
C ALA A 72 2.13 -22.77 -3.60
N LEU A 73 1.54 -21.79 -2.93
CA LEU A 73 1.80 -21.47 -1.54
C LEU A 73 1.04 -22.44 -0.63
N ARG A 74 1.77 -23.22 0.19
CA ARG A 74 1.25 -24.26 1.08
C ARG A 74 1.58 -23.93 2.54
N ASP A 75 0.92 -24.61 3.48
CA ASP A 75 1.13 -24.41 4.92
C ASP A 75 2.59 -24.60 5.34
N GLU A 76 3.30 -25.57 4.75
CA GLU A 76 4.74 -25.80 5.00
C GLU A 76 5.59 -24.55 4.68
N HIS A 77 5.26 -23.85 3.59
CA HIS A 77 5.94 -22.60 3.23
C HIS A 77 5.61 -21.49 4.24
N MET A 78 4.37 -21.44 4.73
CA MET A 78 3.95 -20.47 5.75
C MET A 78 4.68 -20.67 7.08
N GLU A 79 4.85 -21.92 7.50
CA GLU A 79 5.63 -22.27 8.69
C GLU A 79 7.12 -21.89 8.52
N ALA A 80 7.71 -22.19 7.36
CA ALA A 80 9.10 -21.80 7.06
C ALA A 80 9.30 -20.27 7.05
N ILE A 81 8.33 -19.51 6.53
CA ILE A 81 8.33 -18.04 6.58
C ILE A 81 8.25 -17.56 8.03
N ALA A 82 7.36 -18.15 8.84
CA ALA A 82 7.19 -17.78 10.25
C ALA A 82 8.46 -18.05 11.08
N ASN A 83 9.20 -19.10 10.77
CA ASN A 83 10.48 -19.44 11.41
C ASN A 83 11.67 -18.62 10.88
N GLY A 84 11.47 -17.82 9.82
CA GLY A 84 12.53 -17.03 9.17
C GLY A 84 13.48 -17.84 8.29
N GLU A 85 13.11 -19.07 7.94
CA GLU A 85 13.89 -19.98 7.10
C GLU A 85 13.71 -19.67 5.60
N LEU A 86 12.53 -19.17 5.22
CA LEU A 86 12.19 -18.83 3.85
C LEU A 86 11.94 -17.32 3.71
N LYS A 87 12.70 -16.66 2.84
CA LYS A 87 12.60 -15.22 2.58
C LYS A 87 11.70 -14.90 1.39
N TRP A 88 11.23 -13.65 1.34
CA TRP A 88 10.36 -13.14 0.27
C TRP A 88 10.91 -13.41 -1.13
N ASP A 89 12.17 -13.05 -1.40
CA ASP A 89 12.78 -13.20 -2.72
C ASP A 89 12.91 -14.68 -3.15
N GLU A 90 13.06 -15.59 -2.19
CA GLU A 90 13.19 -17.03 -2.45
C GLU A 90 11.85 -17.65 -2.90
N LEU A 91 10.71 -17.03 -2.54
CA LEU A 91 9.39 -17.46 -3.00
C LEU A 91 9.24 -17.30 -4.52
N PHE A 92 9.83 -16.26 -5.10
CA PHE A 92 9.81 -16.05 -6.55
C PHE A 92 10.75 -17.02 -7.27
N GLN A 93 11.93 -17.28 -6.70
CA GLN A 93 12.89 -18.23 -7.26
C GLN A 93 12.37 -19.67 -7.26
N LYS A 94 11.48 -20.00 -6.32
CA LYS A 94 10.80 -21.30 -6.22
C LYS A 94 9.53 -21.39 -7.05
N GLY A 95 9.14 -20.33 -7.77
CA GLY A 95 7.90 -20.31 -8.56
C GLY A 95 6.63 -20.40 -7.70
N ILE A 96 6.67 -19.86 -6.48
CA ILE A 96 5.50 -19.80 -5.58
C ILE A 96 4.75 -18.48 -5.80
N LEU A 97 5.50 -17.39 -5.89
CA LEU A 97 4.97 -16.06 -6.19
C LEU A 97 5.46 -15.58 -7.56
N GLU A 98 4.64 -14.76 -8.22
CA GLU A 98 4.97 -14.16 -9.50
C GLU A 98 4.60 -12.67 -9.49
N TYR A 99 5.46 -11.83 -10.07
CA TYR A 99 5.15 -10.42 -10.29
C TYR A 99 4.53 -10.24 -11.66
N LEU A 100 3.28 -9.78 -11.71
CA LEU A 100 2.61 -9.40 -12.95
C LEU A 100 2.61 -7.88 -13.10
N ASP A 101 2.92 -7.40 -14.30
CA ASP A 101 2.56 -6.04 -14.71
C ASP A 101 1.16 -6.02 -15.32
N ALA A 102 0.66 -4.82 -15.60
CA ALA A 102 -0.68 -4.65 -16.18
C ALA A 102 -0.86 -5.37 -17.52
N GLU A 103 0.21 -5.50 -18.32
CA GLU A 103 0.16 -6.17 -19.62
C GLU A 103 0.08 -7.68 -19.47
N GLU A 104 0.85 -8.30 -18.57
CA GLU A 104 0.80 -9.75 -18.35
C GLU A 104 -0.44 -10.19 -17.56
N GLU A 105 -0.97 -9.31 -16.73
CA GLU A 105 -2.21 -9.52 -16.01
C GLU A 105 -3.42 -9.76 -16.95
N GLU A 106 -3.41 -9.19 -18.16
CA GLU A 106 -4.46 -9.42 -19.18
C GLU A 106 -4.58 -10.90 -19.60
N ASN A 107 -3.50 -11.68 -19.48
CA ASN A 107 -3.49 -13.12 -19.75
C ASN A 107 -3.78 -13.97 -18.49
N SER A 108 -4.20 -13.36 -17.38
CA SER A 108 -4.34 -14.02 -16.10
C SER A 108 -5.78 -14.05 -15.60
N TYR A 109 -6.22 -15.20 -15.10
CA TYR A 109 -7.50 -15.36 -14.43
C TYR A 109 -7.26 -15.53 -12.93
N ILE A 110 -7.55 -14.48 -12.16
CA ILE A 110 -7.10 -14.35 -10.77
C ILE A 110 -8.26 -14.59 -9.81
N ALA A 111 -8.09 -15.55 -8.90
CA ALA A 111 -9.02 -15.79 -7.80
C ALA A 111 -8.80 -14.77 -6.67
N MET A 112 -9.88 -14.20 -6.13
CA MET A 112 -9.78 -13.26 -4.99
C MET A 112 -9.69 -13.97 -3.64
N ASN A 113 -10.27 -15.17 -3.54
CA ASN A 113 -10.31 -15.97 -2.31
C ASN A 113 -10.13 -17.44 -2.65
N LEU A 114 -9.60 -18.21 -1.70
CA LEU A 114 -9.45 -19.66 -1.81
C LEU A 114 -10.78 -20.38 -2.10
N SER A 115 -11.91 -19.86 -1.59
CA SER A 115 -13.23 -20.46 -1.82
C SER A 115 -13.72 -20.37 -3.27
N GLN A 116 -13.14 -19.48 -4.08
CA GLN A 116 -13.51 -19.28 -5.48
C GLN A 116 -12.52 -19.97 -6.43
N LEU A 117 -11.45 -20.55 -5.89
CA LEU A 117 -10.39 -21.17 -6.67
C LEU A 117 -10.93 -22.38 -7.43
N ASN A 118 -10.54 -22.49 -8.70
CA ASN A 118 -10.86 -23.60 -9.59
C ASN A 118 -9.69 -23.86 -10.55
N GLU A 119 -9.78 -24.92 -11.35
CA GLU A 119 -8.73 -25.35 -12.28
C GLU A 119 -8.42 -24.32 -13.39
N ASP A 120 -9.34 -23.39 -13.68
CA ASP A 120 -9.16 -22.37 -14.72
C ASP A 120 -8.35 -21.16 -14.23
N HIS A 121 -8.20 -20.99 -12.91
CA HIS A 121 -7.47 -19.85 -12.35
C HIS A 121 -5.95 -20.02 -12.54
N THR A 122 -5.31 -18.95 -12.98
CA THR A 122 -3.85 -18.91 -13.17
C THR A 122 -3.12 -18.41 -11.92
N HIS A 123 -3.77 -17.54 -11.14
CA HIS A 123 -3.21 -16.95 -9.94
C HIS A 123 -4.27 -16.77 -8.84
N LEU A 124 -3.78 -16.52 -7.63
CA LEU A 124 -4.58 -16.22 -6.44
C LEU A 124 -4.04 -14.94 -5.78
N GLU A 125 -4.96 -14.06 -5.37
CA GLU A 125 -4.65 -12.86 -4.60
C GLU A 125 -4.11 -13.22 -3.21
N ILE A 126 -3.07 -12.52 -2.74
CA ILE A 126 -2.46 -12.78 -1.43
C ILE A 126 -3.40 -12.35 -0.30
N ASP A 127 -3.85 -11.10 -0.33
CA ASP A 127 -4.82 -10.55 0.62
C ASP A 127 -5.57 -9.39 -0.07
N PRO A 128 -6.88 -9.49 -0.32
CA PRO A 128 -7.64 -8.45 -1.01
C PRO A 128 -7.60 -7.06 -0.36
N SER A 129 -7.28 -6.96 0.94
CA SER A 129 -7.17 -5.66 1.63
C SER A 129 -5.99 -4.82 1.15
N THR A 130 -4.97 -5.44 0.54
CA THR A 130 -3.80 -4.72 -0.01
C THR A 130 -4.11 -3.91 -1.26
N MET A 131 -5.33 -4.02 -1.80
CA MET A 131 -5.82 -3.10 -2.82
C MET A 131 -5.89 -1.65 -2.31
N LEU A 132 -6.09 -1.45 -1.01
CA LEU A 132 -6.14 -0.13 -0.40
C LEU A 132 -4.74 0.34 -0.01
N GLY A 133 -4.42 1.60 -0.33
CA GLY A 133 -3.19 2.24 0.14
C GLY A 133 -3.20 2.50 1.65
N ILE A 134 -2.04 2.85 2.20
CA ILE A 134 -1.82 3.02 3.65
C ILE A 134 -2.87 3.88 4.38
N CYS A 135 -3.33 4.98 3.78
CA CYS A 135 -4.30 5.88 4.41
C CYS A 135 -5.74 5.33 4.39
N ALA A 136 -6.11 4.60 3.34
CA ALA A 136 -7.44 3.98 3.25
C ALA A 136 -7.49 2.65 4.02
N GLY A 137 -6.35 1.95 4.10
CA GLY A 137 -6.21 0.67 4.79
C GLY A 137 -6.34 0.73 6.31
N ILE A 138 -6.23 1.91 6.93
CA ILE A 138 -6.49 2.08 8.37
C ILE A 138 -7.98 2.23 8.70
N ILE A 139 -8.84 2.45 7.70
CA ILE A 139 -10.27 2.65 7.91
C ILE A 139 -10.89 1.30 8.31
N PRO A 140 -11.46 1.16 9.51
CA PRO A 140 -12.11 -0.07 9.91
C PRO A 140 -13.38 -0.27 9.07
N PHE A 141 -13.60 -1.51 8.59
CA PHE A 141 -14.80 -1.89 7.82
C PHE A 141 -15.07 -0.96 6.62
N SER A 142 -14.02 -0.65 5.84
CA SER A 142 -14.10 0.26 4.70
C SER A 142 -15.14 -0.18 3.65
N ASP A 143 -15.40 -1.48 3.55
CA ASP A 143 -16.40 -2.10 2.68
C ASP A 143 -17.85 -1.83 3.10
N HIS A 144 -18.08 -1.43 4.36
CA HIS A 144 -19.40 -1.02 4.86
C HIS A 144 -19.70 0.47 4.68
N ASN A 145 -18.74 1.24 4.14
CA ASN A 145 -18.86 2.67 3.90
C ASN A 145 -19.07 2.97 2.41
N SER A 146 -19.65 4.13 2.12
CA SER A 146 -19.68 4.61 0.74
C SER A 146 -18.30 5.09 0.29
N SER A 147 -17.96 4.86 -0.98
CA SER A 147 -16.71 5.32 -1.61
C SER A 147 -16.32 6.78 -1.30
N PRO A 148 -17.22 7.79 -1.40
CA PRO A 148 -16.87 9.16 -1.05
C PRO A 148 -16.48 9.33 0.43
N ARG A 149 -17.08 8.56 1.35
CA ARG A 149 -16.72 8.62 2.78
C ARG A 149 -15.33 8.05 3.03
N ASN A 150 -14.99 6.94 2.40
CA ASN A 150 -13.64 6.38 2.48
C ASN A 150 -12.60 7.34 1.90
N THR A 151 -12.92 8.00 0.80
CA THR A 151 -12.05 8.99 0.16
C THR A 151 -11.81 10.20 1.08
N MET A 152 -12.87 10.70 1.71
CA MET A 152 -12.78 11.79 2.68
C MET A 152 -11.89 11.40 3.86
N GLU A 153 -12.13 10.23 4.46
CA GLU A 153 -11.36 9.77 5.62
C GLU A 153 -9.88 9.56 5.25
N ALA A 154 -9.58 8.89 4.14
CA ALA A 154 -8.20 8.72 3.68
C ALA A 154 -7.48 10.07 3.46
N GLY A 155 -8.22 11.12 3.09
CA GLY A 155 -7.72 12.50 3.03
C GLY A 155 -7.47 13.12 4.41
N MET A 156 -8.40 12.93 5.33
CA MET A 156 -8.39 13.51 6.69
C MET A 156 -7.41 12.82 7.64
N THR A 157 -7.15 11.52 7.48
CA THR A 157 -6.15 10.75 8.25
C THR A 157 -4.79 11.46 8.28
N LYS A 158 -4.36 12.03 7.15
CA LYS A 158 -3.08 12.75 7.04
C LYS A 158 -3.02 14.06 7.83
N GLN A 159 -4.16 14.53 8.32
CA GLN A 159 -4.31 15.79 9.05
C GLN A 159 -4.50 15.56 10.56
N ALA A 160 -4.69 14.32 10.98
CA ALA A 160 -4.90 13.98 12.38
C ALA A 160 -3.68 14.31 13.23
N LEU A 161 -3.93 14.75 14.47
CA LEU A 161 -2.88 15.14 15.41
C LEU A 161 -2.42 13.93 16.21
N GLY A 162 -1.11 13.76 16.32
CA GLY A 162 -0.48 12.66 17.04
C GLY A 162 0.96 12.98 17.41
N LEU A 163 1.69 11.95 17.83
CA LEU A 163 3.14 12.04 17.95
C LEU A 163 3.77 11.83 16.56
N TYR A 164 4.17 12.92 15.91
CA TYR A 164 4.70 12.84 14.54
C TYR A 164 6.14 12.29 14.49
N VAL A 165 6.95 12.48 15.53
CA VAL A 165 8.31 11.94 15.65
C VAL A 165 8.76 11.92 17.11
N SER A 166 9.61 10.97 17.51
CA SER A 166 10.08 10.83 18.90
C SER A 166 11.01 11.95 19.37
N ASN A 167 11.85 12.49 18.47
CA ASN A 167 12.80 13.56 18.78
C ASN A 167 12.24 14.97 18.52
N TYR A 168 10.91 15.15 18.57
CA TYR A 168 10.26 16.43 18.28
C TYR A 168 10.78 17.58 19.15
N ALA A 169 11.19 17.29 20.40
CA ALA A 169 11.73 18.29 21.33
C ALA A 169 13.06 18.90 20.88
N LEU A 170 13.80 18.23 20.00
CA LEU A 170 15.09 18.69 19.45
C LEU A 170 14.94 19.26 18.02
N ARG A 171 13.75 19.20 17.44
CA ARG A 171 13.50 19.64 16.06
C ARG A 171 13.06 21.10 16.00
N THR A 172 13.41 21.74 14.89
CA THR A 172 13.06 23.13 14.57
C THR A 172 12.10 23.16 13.38
N ASP A 173 11.03 22.36 13.42
CA ASP A 173 10.02 22.36 12.38
C ASP A 173 9.27 23.71 12.35
N THR A 174 9.03 24.28 11.16
CA THR A 174 8.37 25.60 11.03
C THR A 174 7.02 25.63 11.72
N ARG A 175 6.24 24.54 11.58
CA ARG A 175 4.96 24.34 12.26
C ARG A 175 4.83 22.85 12.59
N ALA A 176 4.49 22.54 13.83
CA ALA A 176 4.22 21.18 14.25
C ALA A 176 3.11 21.14 15.29
N HIS A 177 2.48 19.97 15.41
CA HIS A 177 1.45 19.70 16.39
C HIS A 177 1.81 18.44 17.17
N LEU A 178 1.48 18.44 18.45
CA LEU A 178 1.61 17.28 19.33
C LEU A 178 0.32 17.08 20.09
N LEU A 179 -0.32 15.93 19.91
CA LEU A 179 -1.43 15.49 20.76
C LEU A 179 -0.87 15.02 22.11
N HIS A 180 -1.41 15.50 23.24
CA HIS A 180 -0.85 15.22 24.57
C HIS A 180 -1.06 13.78 25.02
N HIS A 181 -2.24 13.22 24.74
CA HIS A 181 -2.63 11.88 25.18
C HIS A 181 -3.19 11.07 24.01
N PRO A 182 -2.36 10.71 23.01
CA PRO A 182 -2.81 9.87 21.90
C PRO A 182 -3.17 8.47 22.41
N GLN A 183 -4.11 7.80 21.75
CA GLN A 183 -4.52 6.45 22.11
C GLN A 183 -4.55 5.55 20.88
N THR A 184 -4.14 4.31 21.04
CA THR A 184 -4.31 3.28 20.01
C THR A 184 -5.79 3.04 19.74
N PRO A 185 -6.23 2.96 18.48
CA PRO A 185 -7.62 2.68 18.16
C PRO A 185 -8.03 1.30 18.70
N ILE A 186 -9.24 1.21 19.26
CA ILE A 186 -9.77 -0.04 19.82
C ILE A 186 -9.98 -1.10 18.72
N VAL A 187 -10.53 -0.68 17.58
CA VAL A 187 -10.71 -1.53 16.41
C VAL A 187 -9.55 -1.27 15.45
N LYS A 188 -8.76 -2.31 15.19
CA LYS A 188 -7.58 -2.23 14.32
C LYS A 188 -7.79 -2.99 13.01
N THR A 189 -7.15 -2.52 11.95
CA THR A 189 -6.96 -3.28 10.71
C THR A 189 -5.58 -3.94 10.71
N ARG A 190 -5.38 -4.99 9.91
CA ARG A 190 -4.05 -5.63 9.76
C ARG A 190 -2.98 -4.64 9.26
N ILE A 191 -3.38 -3.65 8.49
CA ILE A 191 -2.50 -2.61 7.95
C ILE A 191 -1.96 -1.71 9.07
N ILE A 192 -2.75 -1.41 10.12
CA ILE A 192 -2.29 -0.65 11.29
C ILE A 192 -1.10 -1.35 11.96
N ASP A 193 -1.19 -2.66 12.14
CA ASP A 193 -0.11 -3.44 12.77
C ASP A 193 1.08 -3.57 11.82
N ALA A 194 0.85 -3.78 10.51
CA ALA A 194 1.92 -3.88 9.51
C ALA A 194 2.78 -2.61 9.40
N ILE A 195 2.18 -1.43 9.52
CA ILE A 195 2.89 -0.13 9.49
C ILE A 195 3.32 0.35 10.89
N ASN A 196 3.01 -0.42 11.94
CA ASN A 196 3.30 -0.09 13.33
C ASN A 196 2.70 1.26 13.77
N TYR A 197 1.48 1.56 13.30
CA TYR A 197 0.79 2.83 13.58
C TYR A 197 0.37 2.95 15.04
N ASP A 198 0.16 1.83 15.72
CA ASP A 198 -0.15 1.77 17.15
C ASP A 198 1.00 2.24 18.05
N SER A 199 2.25 2.20 17.57
CA SER A 199 3.39 2.80 18.26
C SER A 199 3.35 4.34 18.27
N ARG A 200 2.66 4.96 17.30
CA ARG A 200 2.54 6.42 17.15
C ARG A 200 1.13 6.80 16.67
N PRO A 201 0.09 6.52 17.48
CA PRO A 201 -1.27 6.75 17.04
C PRO A 201 -1.56 8.25 16.97
N SER A 202 -2.45 8.63 16.07
CA SER A 202 -3.02 9.96 16.00
C SER A 202 -4.52 9.89 16.27
N GLY A 203 -4.97 10.58 17.32
CA GLY A 203 -6.34 10.52 17.81
C GLY A 203 -6.52 9.91 19.21
N GLN A 204 -7.77 9.82 19.63
CA GLN A 204 -8.22 9.30 20.92
C GLN A 204 -9.52 8.51 20.73
N ASN A 205 -9.79 7.54 21.59
CA ASN A 205 -11.06 6.82 21.61
C ASN A 205 -12.08 7.64 22.42
N LEU A 206 -13.17 8.07 21.78
CA LEU A 206 -14.25 8.81 22.44
C LEU A 206 -15.47 7.89 22.64
N VAL A 207 -16.10 7.99 23.82
CA VAL A 207 -17.42 7.41 24.04
C VAL A 207 -18.46 8.35 23.43
N VAL A 208 -19.10 7.93 22.35
CA VAL A 208 -20.05 8.75 21.58
C VAL A 208 -21.48 8.35 21.93
N ALA A 209 -22.33 9.34 22.22
CA ALA A 209 -23.78 9.17 22.36
C ALA A 209 -24.49 9.79 21.15
N LEU A 210 -25.36 9.02 20.49
CA LEU A 210 -26.13 9.46 19.33
C LEU A 210 -27.54 9.87 19.76
N MET A 211 -27.77 11.18 19.89
CA MET A 211 -29.08 11.75 20.20
C MET A 211 -29.14 13.20 19.76
N SER A 212 -30.33 13.74 19.50
CA SER A 212 -30.54 15.18 19.36
C SER A 212 -30.45 15.84 20.74
N TYR A 213 -29.52 16.77 20.94
CA TYR A 213 -29.27 17.38 22.24
C TYR A 213 -29.26 18.90 22.15
N GLU A 214 -30.23 19.54 22.82
CA GLU A 214 -30.34 21.00 22.98
C GLU A 214 -30.34 21.82 21.66
N GLY A 215 -30.47 21.17 20.50
CA GLY A 215 -30.41 21.82 19.18
C GLY A 215 -29.00 22.23 18.72
N TYR A 216 -27.97 22.06 19.55
CA TYR A 216 -26.60 22.48 19.22
C TYR A 216 -25.81 21.49 18.37
N ASN A 217 -26.32 20.27 18.16
CA ASN A 217 -25.69 19.24 17.33
C ASN A 217 -26.38 19.05 15.96
N MET A 218 -27.04 20.10 15.46
CA MET A 218 -27.63 20.12 14.11
C MET A 218 -26.56 20.45 13.05
N GLU A 219 -26.83 20.11 11.78
CA GLU A 219 -25.97 20.42 10.62
C GLU A 219 -24.47 20.09 10.82
N VAL A 220 -24.19 18.88 11.30
CA VAL A 220 -22.82 18.32 11.49
C VAL A 220 -22.06 18.91 12.68
N ALA A 221 -22.73 19.68 13.55
CA ALA A 221 -22.14 20.11 14.81
C ALA A 221 -22.08 18.96 15.85
N MET A 222 -21.08 19.01 16.72
CA MET A 222 -20.88 18.05 17.81
C MET A 222 -20.81 18.78 19.16
N VAL A 223 -21.42 18.20 20.18
CA VAL A 223 -21.33 18.68 21.57
C VAL A 223 -20.31 17.84 22.31
N ILE A 224 -19.35 18.49 22.98
CA ILE A 224 -18.25 17.84 23.71
C ILE A 224 -18.44 18.04 25.22
N ASN A 225 -18.14 17.00 26.01
CA ASN A 225 -18.19 17.07 27.47
C ASN A 225 -17.08 17.99 28.03
N LYS A 226 -17.50 19.10 28.65
CA LYS A 226 -16.59 20.07 29.29
C LYS A 226 -15.64 19.44 30.31
N ALA A 227 -16.14 18.56 31.18
CA ALA A 227 -15.32 17.91 32.20
C ALA A 227 -14.26 16.97 31.60
N ALA A 228 -14.52 16.39 30.42
CA ALA A 228 -13.52 15.58 29.71
C ALA A 228 -12.40 16.45 29.12
N LEU A 229 -12.76 17.61 28.53
CA LEU A 229 -11.80 18.59 28.01
C LEU A 229 -10.89 19.15 29.11
N GLU A 230 -11.47 19.48 30.27
CA GLU A 230 -10.74 19.97 31.44
C GLU A 230 -9.74 18.94 31.98
N ARG A 231 -10.01 17.64 31.76
CA ARG A 231 -9.13 16.51 32.13
C ARG A 231 -8.13 16.10 31.06
N GLY A 232 -8.08 16.78 29.91
CA GLY A 232 -7.05 16.56 28.89
C GLY A 232 -7.52 15.89 27.61
N LEU A 233 -8.82 15.63 27.42
CA LEU A 233 -9.36 15.19 26.14
C LEU A 233 -9.02 16.21 25.04
N ALA A 234 -8.54 15.72 23.89
CA ALA A 234 -8.20 16.48 22.69
C ALA A 234 -7.22 17.67 22.88
N ARG A 235 -6.48 17.72 24.00
CA ARG A 235 -5.46 18.76 24.20
C ARG A 235 -4.25 18.51 23.32
N SER A 236 -3.80 19.55 22.63
CA SER A 236 -2.62 19.53 21.78
C SER A 236 -1.75 20.76 22.00
N SER A 237 -0.45 20.63 21.72
CA SER A 237 0.49 21.75 21.66
C SER A 237 0.79 22.09 20.21
N PHE A 238 0.82 23.38 19.90
CA PHE A 238 1.27 23.90 18.62
C PHE A 238 2.69 24.48 18.78
N PHE A 239 3.59 24.08 17.90
CA PHE A 239 4.96 24.58 17.84
C PHE A 239 5.12 25.42 16.58
N ARG A 240 5.79 26.56 16.72
CA ARG A 240 6.20 27.41 15.60
C ARG A 240 7.62 27.88 15.80
N ALA A 241 8.50 27.52 14.87
CA ALA A 241 9.86 28.02 14.84
C ALA A 241 9.93 29.33 14.04
N TYR A 242 10.76 30.25 14.52
CA TYR A 242 11.12 31.48 13.84
C TYR A 242 12.63 31.45 13.59
N ASP A 243 13.01 31.58 12.33
CA ASP A 243 14.39 31.70 11.89
C ASP A 243 14.69 33.19 11.71
N THR A 244 15.86 33.60 12.19
CA THR A 244 16.46 34.85 11.77
C THR A 244 17.98 34.69 11.74
N SER A 245 18.66 35.46 10.89
CA SER A 245 20.12 35.46 10.76
C SER A 245 20.66 36.89 10.80
N GLU A 246 21.73 37.09 11.57
CA GLU A 246 22.53 38.33 11.50
C GLU A 246 23.27 38.35 10.17
N LYS A 247 22.87 39.24 9.27
CA LYS A 247 23.51 39.36 7.96
C LYS A 247 24.67 40.35 8.03
N ARG A 248 25.75 39.99 7.36
CA ARG A 248 26.87 40.89 7.07
C ARG A 248 26.76 41.39 5.64
N TYR A 249 26.61 42.69 5.47
CA TYR A 249 26.50 43.32 4.16
C TYR A 249 27.89 43.57 3.58
N ALA A 250 27.99 43.61 2.24
CA ALA A 250 29.25 43.82 1.53
C ALA A 250 29.96 45.14 1.92
N GLY A 251 29.20 46.16 2.35
CA GLY A 251 29.71 47.45 2.84
C GLY A 251 30.28 47.43 4.27
N GLY A 252 30.41 46.26 4.90
CA GLY A 252 30.95 46.12 6.26
C GLY A 252 29.93 46.36 7.38
N GLN A 253 28.70 46.76 7.05
CA GLN A 253 27.58 46.82 7.99
C GLN A 253 27.15 45.40 8.41
N VAL A 254 26.70 45.24 9.65
CA VAL A 254 26.28 43.95 10.22
C VAL A 254 24.99 44.16 11.00
N ASP A 255 24.00 43.30 10.77
CA ASP A 255 22.81 43.22 11.63
C ASP A 255 23.21 42.65 13.01
N LYS A 256 22.62 43.17 14.09
CA LYS A 256 22.80 42.62 15.44
C LYS A 256 21.42 42.34 16.03
N PHE A 257 21.25 41.18 16.64
CA PHE A 257 20.09 40.89 17.46
C PHE A 257 20.14 41.71 18.75
N GLU A 258 19.02 42.36 19.06
CA GLU A 258 18.74 42.90 20.41
C GLU A 258 18.05 41.84 21.27
#